data_AF-A0A9P8K0V4-F1
#
_entry.id   AF-A0A9P8K0V4-F1
#
_cell.length_a   1.000
_cell.length_b   1.000
_cell.length_c   1.000
_cell.angle_alpha   90.00
_cell.angle_beta   90.00
_cell.angle_gamma   90.00
#
_symmetry.space_group_name_H-M   'P 1'
#
loop_
_entity.id
_entity.type
_entity.pdbx_description
1 polymer ?
#
loop_
_entity_poly.entity_id
_entity_poly.type
_entity_poly.pdbx_seq_one_letter_code
_entity_poly.pdbx_strand_id
1 'polypeptide(L)'
;MAVTKRPRDHAPTDRAAKKHKKGFVVGPQNLPDGTHRRKTIQIKRNLIEKAKLKKEYAKQKAQTGDDVLPKRPSTYASTDDDEQDSPQEDASEEVHVDEPTAPRHTKPNHKSASPAPAQDVPAESTTSNLSGIHHSRRQKIIPFAKEHRAAQRQKREAEERRAAYEKSQKERAEKLEERERFRKAMAKARSGGKNGQRKLGRESTVLLDRIKRMVQQ
;
A
#
# COMPACT_ATOMS: atom_id res chain seq x y z
N MET A 1 48.85 32.75 52.28
CA MET A 1 47.41 32.75 52.60
C MET A 1 46.65 32.46 51.32
N ALA A 2 46.03 31.27 51.21
CA ALA A 2 45.31 30.86 50.02
C ALA A 2 43.88 31.43 50.03
N VAL A 3 43.52 32.20 49.01
CA VAL A 3 42.20 32.81 48.88
C VAL A 3 41.23 31.76 48.33
N THR A 4 40.28 31.32 49.17
CA THR A 4 39.22 30.39 48.76
C THR A 4 38.22 31.12 47.86
N LYS A 5 38.02 30.63 46.64
CA LYS A 5 36.96 31.13 45.75
C LYS A 5 35.60 30.70 46.34
N ARG A 6 34.74 31.66 46.65
CA ARG A 6 33.35 31.42 47.04
C ARG A 6 32.60 30.71 45.89
N PRO A 7 31.78 29.68 46.15
CA PRO A 7 30.94 29.09 45.12
C PRO A 7 29.93 30.13 44.64
N ARG A 8 29.73 30.21 43.32
CA ARG A 8 28.79 31.12 42.70
C ARG A 8 27.38 30.63 42.99
N ASP A 9 26.69 31.31 43.90
CA ASP A 9 25.30 31.05 44.25
C ASP A 9 24.43 30.89 42.99
N HIS A 10 23.59 29.85 43.02
CA HIS A 10 22.62 29.51 41.99
C HIS A 10 21.69 30.70 41.70
N ALA A 11 22.01 31.45 40.64
CA ALA A 11 21.10 32.45 40.10
C ALA A 11 19.85 31.74 39.55
N PRO A 12 18.62 32.11 39.98
CA PRO A 12 17.42 31.49 39.45
C PRO A 12 17.31 31.79 37.95
N THR A 13 17.10 30.76 37.15
CA THR A 13 16.87 30.84 35.70
C THR A 13 15.49 31.39 35.32
N ASP A 14 14.83 32.10 36.23
CA ASP A 14 13.48 32.66 36.05
C ASP A 14 13.52 34.12 35.62
N ARG A 15 14.38 34.44 34.65
CA ARG A 15 14.14 35.63 33.83
C ARG A 15 13.04 35.28 32.83
N ALA A 16 11.79 35.49 33.24
CA ALA A 16 10.62 35.39 32.36
C ALA A 16 10.94 36.07 31.03
N ALA A 17 11.09 35.27 29.98
CA ALA A 17 11.54 35.74 28.67
C ALA A 17 10.55 36.80 28.17
N LYS A 18 11.03 38.05 28.04
CA LYS A 18 10.23 39.15 27.51
C LYS A 18 9.75 38.74 26.12
N LYS A 19 8.43 38.64 25.93
CA LYS A 19 7.84 38.30 24.63
C LYS A 19 8.27 39.38 23.63
N HIS A 20 9.11 39.01 22.67
CA HIS A 20 9.49 39.92 21.58
C HIS A 20 8.22 40.33 20.83
N LYS A 21 7.89 41.63 20.84
CA LYS A 21 6.80 42.19 20.03
C LYS A 21 7.15 41.93 18.57
N LYS A 22 6.25 41.28 17.82
CA LYS A 22 6.42 41.09 16.38
C LYS A 22 6.53 42.48 15.74
N GLY A 23 7.56 42.69 14.92
CA GLY A 23 7.75 43.92 14.15
C GLY A 23 6.62 44.16 13.15
N PHE A 24 6.73 45.24 12.38
CA PHE A 24 5.75 45.62 11.35
C PHE A 24 5.43 44.44 10.42
N VAL A 25 4.19 43.95 10.47
CA VAL A 25 3.72 42.83 9.64
C VAL A 25 3.11 43.41 8.37
N VAL A 26 3.79 43.26 7.25
CA VAL A 26 3.29 43.70 5.95
C VAL A 26 2.25 42.69 5.44
N GLY A 27 1.00 43.13 5.39
CA GLY A 27 -0.12 42.37 4.82
C GLY A 27 -0.83 41.40 5.80
N PRO A 28 -2.04 40.93 5.42
CA PRO A 28 -2.82 40.03 6.25
C PRO A 28 -2.07 38.71 6.51
N GLN A 29 -2.12 38.21 7.76
CA GLN A 29 -1.38 37.00 8.18
C GLN A 29 -1.76 35.72 7.44
N ASN A 30 -2.84 35.74 6.65
CA ASN A 30 -3.29 34.64 5.81
C ASN A 30 -2.73 34.69 4.38
N LEU A 31 -1.67 35.47 4.12
CA LEU A 31 -0.93 35.29 2.88
C LEU A 31 -0.42 33.86 2.80
N PRO A 32 -0.50 33.21 1.63
CA PRO A 32 0.04 31.89 1.45
C PRO A 32 1.53 31.91 1.79
N ASP A 33 1.88 31.35 2.96
CA ASP A 33 3.26 31.13 3.38
C ASP A 33 3.99 30.50 2.19
N GLY A 34 5.13 31.09 1.80
CA GLY A 34 5.87 30.67 0.62
C GLY A 34 6.15 29.16 0.60
N THR A 35 6.35 28.60 -0.59
CA THR A 35 6.52 27.14 -0.81
C THR A 35 7.51 26.50 0.15
N HIS A 36 8.63 27.18 0.46
CA HIS A 36 9.65 26.71 1.40
C HIS A 36 9.16 26.68 2.85
N ARG A 37 8.40 27.68 3.33
CA ARG A 37 7.88 27.71 4.69
C ARG A 37 6.85 26.60 4.92
N ARG A 38 6.01 26.29 3.93
CA ARG A 38 5.08 25.15 3.96
C ARG A 38 5.82 23.82 4.08
N LYS A 39 6.85 23.60 3.26
CA LYS A 39 7.68 22.39 3.31
C LYS A 39 8.36 22.22 4.68
N THR A 40 8.93 23.29 5.23
CA THR A 40 9.55 23.26 6.56
C THR A 40 8.53 22.93 7.66
N ILE A 41 7.33 23.49 7.61
CA ILE A 41 6.25 23.17 8.55
C ILE A 41 5.85 21.69 8.42
N GLN A 42 5.72 21.17 7.21
CA GLN A 42 5.40 19.78 6.96
C GLN A 42 6.49 18.83 7.48
N ILE A 43 7.76 19.12 7.19
CA ILE A 43 8.91 18.35 7.69
C ILE A 43 8.90 18.33 9.22
N LYS A 44 8.68 19.48 9.87
CA LYS A 44 8.60 19.58 11.33
C LYS A 44 7.44 18.75 11.90
N ARG A 45 6.24 18.86 11.31
CA ARG A 45 5.07 18.06 11.73
C ARG A 45 5.35 16.57 11.61
N ASN A 46 5.85 16.12 10.46
CA ASN A 46 6.21 14.73 10.21
C ASN A 46 7.25 14.20 11.22
N LEU A 47 8.24 15.02 11.58
CA LEU A 47 9.27 14.62 12.55
C LEU A 47 8.70 14.49 13.97
N ILE A 48 7.80 15.40 14.36
CA ILE A 48 7.09 15.34 15.64
C ILE A 48 6.20 14.09 15.70
N GLU A 49 5.44 13.80 14.64
CA GLU A 49 4.57 12.62 14.56
C GLU A 49 5.37 11.33 14.67
N LYS A 50 6.48 11.20 13.92
CA LYS A 50 7.39 10.04 14.03
C LYS A 50 7.94 9.88 15.45
N ALA A 51 8.30 10.97 16.11
CA ALA A 51 8.78 10.93 17.49
C ALA A 51 7.68 10.49 18.47
N LYS A 52 6.43 10.94 18.27
CA LYS A 52 5.27 10.51 19.08
C LYS A 52 5.00 9.02 18.90
N LEU A 53 4.95 8.54 17.64
CA LEU A 53 4.77 7.12 17.35
C LEU A 53 5.85 6.25 17.99
N LYS A 54 7.12 6.68 17.94
CA LYS A 54 8.22 5.97 18.62
C LYS A 54 8.03 5.93 20.14
N LYS A 55 7.59 7.03 20.76
CA LYS A 55 7.31 7.08 22.21
C LYS A 55 6.14 6.19 22.59
N GLU A 56 5.05 6.24 21.83
CA GLU A 56 3.86 5.40 22.05
C GLU A 56 4.19 3.92 21.87
N TYR A 57 4.95 3.58 20.83
CA TYR A 57 5.42 2.22 20.59
C TYR A 57 6.32 1.74 21.74
N ALA A 58 7.29 2.55 22.17
CA ALA A 58 8.13 2.21 23.32
C ALA A 58 7.31 2.04 24.61
N LYS A 59 6.28 2.87 24.81
CA LYS A 59 5.35 2.75 25.94
C LYS A 59 4.53 1.48 25.87
N GLN A 60 3.97 1.15 24.70
CA GLN A 60 3.22 -0.09 24.48
C GLN A 60 4.12 -1.30 24.69
N LYS A 61 5.32 -1.31 24.10
CA LYS A 61 6.31 -2.37 24.27
C LYS A 61 6.69 -2.59 25.74
N ALA A 62 6.90 -1.51 26.49
CA ALA A 62 7.18 -1.60 27.93
C ALA A 62 5.97 -2.09 28.74
N GLN A 63 4.75 -1.75 28.32
CA GLN A 63 3.51 -2.15 28.99
C GLN A 63 3.11 -3.60 28.68
N THR A 64 3.40 -4.10 27.48
CA THR A 64 3.05 -5.45 27.04
C THR A 64 4.15 -6.47 27.27
N GLY A 65 5.35 -6.06 27.70
CA GLY A 65 6.54 -6.91 27.69
C GLY A 65 6.91 -7.34 26.27
N ASP A 66 8.03 -8.04 26.09
CA ASP A 66 8.45 -8.61 24.79
C ASP A 66 7.51 -9.72 24.25
N ASP A 67 6.33 -9.92 24.87
CA ASP A 67 5.35 -10.97 24.56
C ASP A 67 4.46 -10.67 23.34
N VAL A 68 4.64 -9.53 22.67
CA VAL A 68 3.91 -9.17 21.43
C VAL A 68 4.86 -9.08 20.24
N LEU A 69 5.76 -10.05 20.11
CA LEU A 69 6.18 -10.44 18.77
C LEU A 69 4.94 -11.00 18.07
N PRO A 70 4.49 -10.44 16.93
CA PRO A 70 3.44 -11.10 16.15
C PRO A 70 3.97 -12.48 15.77
N LYS A 71 3.40 -13.52 16.40
CA LYS A 71 3.63 -14.91 16.03
C LYS A 71 3.35 -14.99 14.53
N ARG A 72 4.42 -15.10 13.73
CA ARG A 72 4.31 -15.20 12.27
C ARG A 72 3.29 -16.31 11.99
N PRO A 73 2.26 -16.09 11.16
CA PRO A 73 1.29 -17.14 10.87
C PRO A 73 2.05 -18.36 10.33
N SER A 74 1.83 -19.49 11.00
CA SER A 74 2.48 -20.80 10.83
C SER A 74 2.16 -21.48 9.48
N THR A 75 2.05 -20.73 8.38
CA THR A 75 1.81 -21.28 7.03
C THR A 75 3.08 -21.42 6.19
N TYR A 76 4.23 -20.97 6.70
CA TYR A 76 5.54 -21.38 6.21
C TYR A 76 6.31 -22.03 7.37
N ALA A 77 5.99 -23.30 7.64
CA ALA A 77 6.91 -24.17 8.36
C ALA A 77 8.09 -24.43 7.41
N SER A 78 9.18 -23.67 7.59
CA SER A 78 10.49 -24.09 7.12
C SER A 78 10.94 -25.17 8.09
N THR A 79 11.26 -26.33 7.53
CA THR A 79 11.83 -27.49 8.19
C THR A 79 12.99 -27.11 9.11
N ASP A 80 13.01 -27.74 10.28
CA ASP A 80 14.11 -27.77 11.23
C ASP A 80 15.46 -28.01 10.52
N ASP A 81 16.46 -27.23 10.89
CA ASP A 81 17.65 -27.76 11.55
C ASP A 81 18.49 -26.62 12.13
N ASP A 82 19.03 -26.90 13.31
CA ASP A 82 19.86 -26.10 14.19
C ASP A 82 21.05 -25.39 13.50
N GLU A 83 21.35 -24.17 13.93
CA GLU A 83 22.63 -23.90 14.61
C GLU A 83 22.63 -22.50 15.27
N GLN A 84 22.89 -22.53 16.58
CA GLN A 84 23.37 -21.40 17.36
C GLN A 84 24.76 -20.99 16.82
N ASP A 85 24.96 -19.71 16.50
CA ASP A 85 26.02 -18.96 17.17
C ASP A 85 25.81 -17.44 17.02
N SER A 86 26.19 -16.72 18.07
CA SER A 86 26.10 -15.27 18.22
C SER A 86 27.42 -14.59 17.77
N PRO A 87 27.48 -13.25 17.67
CA PRO A 87 28.39 -12.54 16.78
C PRO A 87 29.73 -12.14 17.44
N GLN A 88 30.77 -11.96 16.64
CA GLN A 88 31.99 -11.26 17.08
C GLN A 88 32.58 -10.38 15.98
N GLU A 89 32.86 -9.12 16.37
CA GLU A 89 33.59 -8.11 15.60
C GLU A 89 35.08 -8.45 15.53
N ASP A 90 35.78 -8.11 14.44
CA ASP A 90 36.87 -7.12 14.42
C ASP A 90 37.71 -7.15 13.12
N ALA A 91 38.07 -5.93 12.70
CA ALA A 91 39.36 -5.47 12.16
C ALA A 91 40.06 -6.16 10.95
N SER A 92 40.21 -5.35 9.89
CA SER A 92 41.39 -5.11 9.03
C SER A 92 42.26 -6.29 8.53
N GLU A 93 42.41 -6.41 7.20
CA GLU A 93 43.71 -6.31 6.52
C GLU A 93 43.57 -6.26 4.98
N GLU A 94 44.39 -5.41 4.37
CA GLU A 94 44.60 -5.30 2.93
C GLU A 94 45.40 -6.51 2.41
N VAL A 95 45.01 -7.06 1.26
CA VAL A 95 45.94 -7.84 0.42
C VAL A 95 45.71 -7.50 -1.06
N HIS A 96 46.76 -6.95 -1.63
CA HIS A 96 47.01 -6.65 -3.03
C HIS A 96 47.22 -7.96 -3.81
N VAL A 97 46.47 -8.21 -4.90
CA VAL A 97 46.87 -9.18 -5.93
C VAL A 97 46.39 -8.75 -7.32
N ASP A 98 47.39 -8.41 -8.13
CA ASP A 98 47.61 -8.58 -9.58
C ASP A 98 46.47 -8.77 -10.60
N GLU A 99 46.68 -8.07 -11.70
CA GLU A 99 46.03 -8.11 -13.02
C GLU A 99 45.78 -9.53 -13.58
N PRO A 100 44.65 -9.73 -14.27
CA PRO A 100 44.73 -10.46 -15.53
C PRO A 100 44.03 -9.76 -16.71
N THR A 101 44.79 -9.64 -17.80
CA THR A 101 44.38 -9.33 -19.16
C THR A 101 43.22 -10.23 -19.63
N ALA A 102 42.10 -9.65 -20.06
CA ALA A 102 40.96 -10.40 -20.60
C ALA A 102 40.95 -10.42 -22.14
N PRO A 103 40.85 -11.58 -22.81
CA PRO A 103 40.66 -11.65 -24.26
C PRO A 103 39.20 -11.40 -24.65
N ARG A 104 39.02 -10.66 -25.76
CA ARG A 104 37.73 -10.41 -26.42
C ARG A 104 37.10 -11.72 -26.89
N HIS A 105 35.85 -11.98 -26.49
CA HIS A 105 35.01 -12.98 -27.12
C HIS A 105 33.71 -12.41 -27.71
N THR A 106 33.39 -13.02 -28.84
CA THR A 106 32.45 -12.68 -29.91
C THR A 106 30.98 -12.85 -29.51
N LYS A 107 30.10 -12.03 -30.10
CA LYS A 107 28.64 -12.09 -29.92
C LYS A 107 28.05 -13.34 -30.60
N PRO A 108 27.10 -14.06 -29.97
CA PRO A 108 26.27 -15.01 -30.69
C PRO A 108 24.98 -14.38 -31.20
N ASN A 109 24.58 -14.87 -32.38
CA ASN A 109 23.52 -14.39 -33.25
C ASN A 109 22.13 -14.89 -32.79
N HIS A 110 21.11 -14.10 -33.12
CA HIS A 110 19.70 -14.28 -32.79
C HIS A 110 19.09 -15.59 -33.31
N LYS A 111 18.09 -16.14 -32.60
CA LYS A 111 16.90 -16.80 -33.17
C LYS A 111 15.89 -17.21 -32.09
N SER A 112 14.65 -16.69 -32.20
CA SER A 112 13.39 -17.32 -31.76
C SER A 112 12.30 -16.25 -31.83
N ALA A 113 11.04 -16.47 -32.18
CA ALA A 113 10.27 -17.54 -32.80
C ALA A 113 8.87 -16.90 -32.96
N SER A 114 8.13 -17.23 -34.02
CA SER A 114 6.80 -16.68 -34.30
C SER A 114 5.78 -16.92 -33.17
N PRO A 115 4.70 -16.12 -33.13
CA PRO A 115 3.40 -16.63 -32.76
C PRO A 115 2.35 -16.43 -33.88
N ALA A 116 1.45 -17.41 -34.00
CA ALA A 116 0.26 -17.43 -34.85
C ALA A 116 -0.98 -16.90 -34.05
N PRO A 117 -2.20 -16.81 -34.61
CA PRO A 117 -2.91 -15.53 -34.78
C PRO A 117 -4.19 -15.40 -33.94
N ALA A 118 -4.59 -14.16 -33.64
CA ALA A 118 -5.95 -13.85 -33.16
C ALA A 118 -6.68 -13.09 -34.28
N GLN A 119 -7.77 -13.68 -34.75
CA GLN A 119 -8.72 -13.06 -35.67
C GLN A 119 -9.67 -12.16 -34.88
N ASP A 120 -9.95 -10.97 -35.42
CA ASP A 120 -11.29 -10.37 -35.53
C ASP A 120 -11.20 -9.08 -36.40
N VAL A 121 -12.06 -9.00 -37.42
CA VAL A 121 -12.23 -7.91 -38.42
C VAL A 121 -13.71 -7.45 -38.38
N PRO A 122 -14.16 -6.33 -39.01
CA PRO A 122 -13.44 -5.22 -39.67
C PRO A 122 -13.95 -3.81 -39.26
N ALA A 123 -13.15 -2.78 -39.55
CA ALA A 123 -13.66 -1.44 -39.87
C ALA A 123 -12.77 -0.85 -40.96
N GLU A 124 -13.29 -0.80 -42.18
CA GLU A 124 -12.61 -0.29 -43.36
C GLU A 124 -12.66 1.25 -43.41
N SER A 125 -11.50 1.87 -43.62
CA SER A 125 -11.38 3.12 -44.38
C SER A 125 -10.00 3.21 -45.05
N THR A 126 -9.99 2.71 -46.28
CA THR A 126 -9.32 3.21 -47.49
C THR A 126 -7.97 3.94 -47.42
N THR A 127 -7.02 3.30 -48.10
CA THR A 127 -6.01 3.85 -49.03
C THR A 127 -4.86 4.71 -48.48
N SER A 128 -3.69 4.08 -48.34
CA SER A 128 -2.52 4.47 -49.15
C SER A 128 -1.57 3.28 -49.30
N ASN A 129 -1.52 2.74 -50.52
CA ASN A 129 -0.54 1.76 -50.94
C ASN A 129 0.79 2.49 -51.22
N LEU A 130 1.60 2.73 -50.18
CA LEU A 130 3.05 2.94 -50.34
C LEU A 130 3.77 1.78 -49.67
N SER A 131 3.95 0.71 -50.44
CA SER A 131 4.89 -0.36 -50.16
C SER A 131 6.31 0.21 -50.20
N GLY A 132 6.89 0.50 -49.04
CA GLY A 132 8.26 1.02 -48.96
C GLY A 132 8.69 1.39 -47.55
N ILE A 133 9.16 0.39 -46.81
CA ILE A 133 9.97 0.55 -45.59
C ILE A 133 9.27 1.37 -44.49
N HIS A 134 8.21 0.80 -43.91
CA HIS A 134 7.73 1.21 -42.61
C HIS A 134 8.86 1.01 -41.59
N HIS A 135 9.61 2.08 -41.32
CA HIS A 135 10.56 2.12 -40.22
C HIS A 135 9.75 1.86 -38.96
N SER A 136 9.79 0.62 -38.47
CA SER A 136 9.14 0.25 -37.22
C SER A 136 9.66 1.23 -36.17
N ARG A 137 8.74 2.04 -35.64
CA ARG A 137 9.07 3.13 -34.73
C ARG A 137 9.75 2.48 -33.53
N ARG A 138 11.09 2.60 -33.42
CA ARG A 138 11.86 1.96 -32.34
C ARG A 138 11.24 2.39 -31.02
N GLN A 139 10.95 1.41 -30.16
CA GLN A 139 10.39 1.69 -28.83
C GLN A 139 11.34 2.62 -28.10
N LYS A 140 10.81 3.75 -27.64
CA LYS A 140 11.61 4.74 -26.91
C LYS A 140 12.21 4.06 -25.69
N ILE A 141 13.53 4.15 -25.53
CA ILE A 141 14.23 3.60 -24.37
C ILE A 141 13.78 4.43 -23.16
N ILE A 142 12.96 3.82 -22.31
CA ILE A 142 12.55 4.44 -21.05
C ILE A 142 13.74 4.34 -20.09
N PRO A 143 14.27 5.45 -19.55
CA PRO A 143 15.30 5.38 -18.53
C PRO A 143 14.79 4.53 -17.34
N PHE A 144 15.67 3.71 -16.76
CA PHE A 144 15.30 2.76 -15.70
C PHE A 144 14.24 1.71 -16.09
N ALA A 145 14.33 1.15 -17.30
CA ALA A 145 13.38 0.15 -17.81
C ALA A 145 13.16 -1.06 -16.87
N LYS A 146 14.18 -1.46 -16.08
CA LYS A 146 14.08 -2.53 -15.08
C LYS A 146 13.16 -2.12 -13.91
N GLU A 147 13.35 -0.93 -13.37
CA GLU A 147 12.54 -0.38 -12.27
C GLU A 147 11.11 -0.12 -12.72
N HIS A 148 10.91 0.40 -13.93
CA HIS A 148 9.59 0.61 -14.49
C HIS A 148 8.80 -0.70 -14.63
N ARG A 149 9.46 -1.78 -15.07
CA ARG A 149 8.85 -3.13 -15.13
C ARG A 149 8.52 -3.66 -13.73
N ALA A 150 9.41 -3.47 -12.75
CA ALA A 150 9.15 -3.86 -11.37
C ALA A 150 7.96 -3.09 -10.77
N ALA A 151 7.89 -1.78 -11.00
CA ALA A 151 6.77 -0.95 -10.56
C ALA A 151 5.44 -1.35 -11.22
N GLN A 152 5.45 -1.71 -12.51
CA GLN A 152 4.25 -2.23 -13.17
C GLN A 152 3.81 -3.58 -12.61
N ARG A 153 4.74 -4.47 -12.28
CA ARG A 153 4.41 -5.75 -11.63
C ARG A 153 3.76 -5.53 -10.27
N GLN A 154 4.34 -4.67 -9.44
CA GLN A 154 3.77 -4.33 -8.12
C GLN A 154 2.38 -3.68 -8.23
N LYS A 155 2.16 -2.80 -9.22
CA LYS A 155 0.84 -2.22 -9.46
C LYS A 155 -0.19 -3.29 -9.85
N ARG A 156 0.15 -4.20 -10.75
CA ARG A 156 -0.73 -5.30 -11.16
C ARG A 156 -1.08 -6.22 -10.00
N GLU A 157 -0.09 -6.62 -9.19
CA GLU A 157 -0.34 -7.46 -8.02
C GLU A 157 -1.24 -6.75 -6.98
N ALA A 158 -1.03 -5.46 -6.74
CA ALA A 158 -1.88 -4.66 -5.86
C ALA A 158 -3.31 -4.51 -6.40
N GLU A 159 -3.46 -4.33 -7.71
CA GLU A 159 -4.76 -4.27 -8.40
C GLU A 159 -5.48 -5.62 -8.37
N GLU A 160 -4.78 -6.73 -8.60
CA GLU A 160 -5.33 -8.08 -8.49
C GLU A 160 -5.81 -8.36 -7.07
N ARG A 161 -5.03 -7.98 -6.06
CA ARG A 161 -5.42 -8.09 -4.65
C ARG A 161 -6.67 -7.26 -4.35
N ARG A 162 -6.75 -6.03 -4.85
CA ARG A 162 -7.94 -5.17 -4.69
C ARG A 162 -9.15 -5.76 -5.41
N ALA A 163 -8.99 -6.23 -6.64
CA ALA A 163 -10.04 -6.84 -7.42
C ALA A 163 -10.59 -8.12 -6.76
N ALA A 164 -9.73 -8.93 -6.13
CA ALA A 164 -10.15 -10.09 -5.36
C ALA A 164 -11.01 -9.70 -4.15
N TYR A 165 -10.59 -8.68 -3.39
CA TYR A 165 -11.40 -8.15 -2.29
C TYR A 165 -12.74 -7.61 -2.80
N GLU A 166 -12.74 -6.81 -3.87
CA GLU A 166 -13.97 -6.26 -4.45
C GLU A 166 -14.93 -7.34 -4.94
N LYS A 167 -14.44 -8.40 -5.60
CA LYS A 167 -15.26 -9.54 -6.00
C LYS A 167 -15.89 -10.23 -4.79
N SER A 168 -15.11 -10.50 -3.74
CA SER A 168 -15.65 -11.11 -2.52
C SER A 168 -16.68 -10.22 -1.80
N GLN A 169 -16.50 -8.90 -1.84
CA GLN A 169 -17.46 -7.95 -1.26
C GLN A 169 -18.74 -7.88 -2.08
N LYS A 170 -18.64 -7.90 -3.42
CA LYS A 170 -19.81 -7.94 -4.31
C LYS A 170 -20.63 -9.21 -4.10
N GLU A 171 -20.00 -10.38 -4.03
CA GLU A 171 -20.70 -11.64 -3.76
C GLU A 171 -21.40 -11.62 -2.39
N ARG A 172 -20.73 -11.10 -1.35
CA ARG A 172 -21.34 -10.92 -0.02
C ARG A 172 -22.51 -9.95 -0.07
N ALA A 173 -22.38 -8.84 -0.79
CA ALA A 173 -23.44 -7.85 -0.95
C ALA A 173 -24.65 -8.42 -1.69
N GLU A 174 -24.45 -9.12 -2.80
CA GLU A 174 -25.52 -9.79 -3.55
C GLU A 174 -26.25 -10.81 -2.68
N LYS A 175 -25.51 -11.63 -1.91
CA LYS A 175 -26.13 -12.58 -0.97
C LYS A 175 -26.93 -11.90 0.13
N LEU A 176 -26.46 -10.75 0.64
CA LEU A 176 -27.21 -9.98 1.63
C LEU A 176 -28.45 -9.33 1.01
N GLU A 177 -28.33 -8.75 -0.18
CA GLU A 177 -29.46 -8.16 -0.91
C GLU A 177 -30.54 -9.18 -1.21
N GLU A 178 -30.18 -10.39 -1.67
CA GLU A 178 -31.14 -11.46 -1.90
C GLU A 178 -31.87 -11.86 -0.61
N ARG A 179 -31.14 -11.97 0.50
CA ARG A 179 -31.73 -12.25 1.83
C ARG A 179 -32.65 -11.11 2.27
N GLU A 180 -32.28 -9.87 2.03
CA GLU A 180 -33.12 -8.72 2.33
C GLU A 180 -34.37 -8.67 1.47
N ARG A 181 -34.25 -8.90 0.15
CA ARG A 181 -35.38 -8.98 -0.78
C ARG A 181 -36.34 -10.08 -0.34
N PHE A 182 -35.82 -11.26 0.00
CA PHE A 182 -36.62 -12.37 0.53
C PHE A 182 -37.30 -12.00 1.86
N ARG A 183 -36.56 -11.40 2.81
CA ARG A 183 -37.10 -10.94 4.09
C ARG A 183 -38.20 -9.90 3.90
N LYS A 184 -38.00 -8.92 3.02
CA LYS A 184 -38.97 -7.87 2.68
C LYS A 184 -40.23 -8.48 2.03
N ALA A 185 -40.07 -9.42 1.09
CA ALA A 185 -41.19 -10.12 0.46
C ALA A 185 -42.00 -10.94 1.48
N MET A 186 -41.33 -11.72 2.35
CA MET A 186 -41.98 -12.46 3.43
C MET A 186 -42.68 -11.55 4.43
N ALA A 187 -42.05 -10.43 4.83
CA ALA A 187 -42.65 -9.45 5.72
C ALA A 187 -43.89 -8.81 5.07
N LYS A 188 -43.86 -8.52 3.76
CA LYS A 188 -44.99 -7.97 3.03
C LYS A 188 -46.15 -8.96 2.88
N ALA A 189 -45.84 -10.25 2.73
CA ALA A 189 -46.83 -11.31 2.63
C ALA A 189 -47.46 -11.62 4.01
N ARG A 190 -46.66 -11.57 5.08
CA ARG A 190 -47.09 -11.72 6.48
C ARG A 190 -47.77 -10.49 7.06
N SER A 191 -47.57 -9.31 6.44
CA SER A 191 -48.28 -8.08 6.80
C SER A 191 -49.77 -8.30 6.52
N GLY A 192 -50.51 -8.51 7.61
CA GLY A 192 -51.91 -8.92 7.60
C GLY A 192 -52.78 -8.04 6.70
N GLY A 193 -53.84 -8.64 6.13
CA GLY A 193 -54.86 -7.91 5.40
C GLY A 193 -55.67 -6.96 6.30
N LYS A 194 -56.73 -6.38 5.75
CA LYS A 194 -57.62 -5.45 6.49
C LYS A 194 -58.22 -6.07 7.77
N ASN A 195 -58.24 -7.40 7.84
CA ASN A 195 -58.72 -8.19 8.98
C ASN A 195 -57.58 -8.83 9.81
N GLY A 196 -56.31 -8.42 9.60
CA GLY A 196 -55.14 -8.98 10.30
C GLY A 196 -54.70 -10.38 9.82
N GLN A 197 -55.48 -11.05 8.97
CA GLN A 197 -55.17 -12.38 8.45
C GLN A 197 -53.99 -12.37 7.46
N ARG A 198 -53.17 -13.42 7.49
CA ARG A 198 -52.02 -13.63 6.59
C ARG A 198 -52.45 -13.82 5.14
N LYS A 199 -51.68 -13.29 4.20
CA LYS A 199 -51.98 -13.40 2.76
C LYS A 199 -51.31 -14.64 2.19
N LEU A 200 -51.90 -15.81 2.45
CA LEU A 200 -51.38 -17.13 2.06
C LEU A 200 -50.95 -17.20 0.58
N GLY A 201 -51.71 -16.60 -0.34
CA GLY A 201 -51.36 -16.59 -1.77
C GLY A 201 -50.11 -15.78 -2.14
N ARG A 202 -49.69 -14.82 -1.31
CA ARG A 202 -48.41 -14.10 -1.47
C ARG A 202 -47.26 -14.75 -0.70
N GLU A 203 -47.58 -15.47 0.37
CA GLU A 203 -46.59 -16.25 1.14
C GLU A 203 -46.18 -17.51 0.38
N SER A 204 -47.14 -18.17 -0.29
CA SER A 204 -46.90 -19.39 -1.06
C SER A 204 -45.89 -19.16 -2.19
N THR A 205 -45.98 -18.06 -2.94
CA THR A 205 -45.04 -17.77 -4.04
C THR A 205 -43.60 -17.59 -3.55
N VAL A 206 -43.40 -16.83 -2.48
CA VAL A 206 -42.07 -16.61 -1.89
C VAL A 206 -41.50 -17.91 -1.30
N LEU A 207 -42.34 -18.76 -0.70
CA LEU A 207 -41.93 -20.07 -0.20
C LEU A 207 -41.59 -21.05 -1.33
N LEU A 208 -42.35 -21.04 -2.43
CA LEU A 208 -42.06 -21.84 -3.61
C LEU A 208 -40.73 -21.45 -4.24
N ASP A 209 -40.43 -20.15 -4.35
CA ASP A 209 -39.12 -19.67 -4.84
C ASP A 209 -37.97 -20.15 -3.95
N ARG A 210 -38.16 -20.21 -2.63
CA ARG A 210 -37.16 -20.75 -1.70
C ARG A 210 -36.96 -22.25 -1.90
N ILE A 211 -38.05 -23.02 -2.03
CA ILE A 211 -37.99 -24.47 -2.27
C ILE A 211 -37.29 -24.73 -3.61
N LYS A 212 -37.62 -23.98 -4.66
CA LYS A 212 -36.99 -24.09 -5.97
C LYS A 212 -35.47 -23.87 -5.90
N ARG A 213 -35.01 -22.87 -5.15
CA ARG A 213 -33.57 -22.65 -4.92
C ARG A 213 -32.91 -23.78 -4.12
N MET A 214 -33.59 -24.35 -3.13
CA MET A 214 -33.06 -25.48 -2.35
C MET A 214 -32.99 -26.78 -3.15
N VAL A 215 -33.87 -26.97 -4.13
CA VAL A 215 -33.87 -28.15 -5.02
C VAL A 215 -32.87 -28.01 -6.18
N GLN A 216 -32.51 -26.78 -6.56
CA GLN A 216 -31.53 -26.48 -7.61
C GLN A 216 -30.08 -26.37 -7.12
N GLN A 217 -29.87 -26.35 -5.80
CA GLN A 217 -28.56 -26.44 -5.16
C GLN A 217 -28.12 -27.89 -5.04
#